data_AF-A0AAD2CLH0-F1
#
_entry.id   AF-A0AAD2CLH0-F1
#
_cell.length_a   1.000
_cell.length_b   1.000
_cell.length_c   1.000
_cell.angle_alpha   90.00
_cell.angle_beta   90.00
_cell.angle_gamma   90.00
#
_symmetry.space_group_name_H-M   'P 1'
#
loop_
_entity.id
_entity.type
_entity.pdbx_description
1 polymer ?
#
loop_
_entity_poly.entity_id
_entity_poly.type
_entity_poly.pdbx_seq_one_letter_code
_entity_poly.pdbx_strand_id
1 'polypeptide(L)'
;MKRKADDSPSLWRAKCIERFQLKPVPEGWKDAVAGGTETAWKRYFEYRSQEEEKLSVYDPDHDDYCYDEPKCDFMKEWKAKMRSVTCREPWFSWTPKFGRLVWVDEDEYRTAEYYSHIWSPYAIPHALGLEHYYHHKVTSFIEFRSIWSYRMIDFEIDSSPTVECTELCSNHNDDVDTSNLKMATVNKLRRFLFGSDSEESKIILCDNHRFLGILFGSMGTMKLVSDTMGDMGNVYLGYVWSPDEELRKKLFEEGVSADDCPDDDDEPPESFDYYNPREISWLEHRVMEITGTLGPVSTHYEHPKKKKEPSRTLTPQQFQQQAGGLIDMMEMITNEGKSEEERNDKESSKRFEEARAVLKSYAANGDAVAALQTLEDLKKK
;
A
#
# COMPACT_ATOMS: atom_id res chain seq x y z
N MET A 1 31.89 44.74 -24.16
CA MET A 1 30.44 44.61 -23.89
C MET A 1 30.12 43.13 -23.72
N LYS A 2 29.98 42.67 -22.47
CA LYS A 2 29.45 41.33 -22.18
C LYS A 2 27.95 41.37 -22.52
N ARG A 3 27.51 40.53 -23.47
CA ARG A 3 26.07 40.34 -23.73
C ARG A 3 25.45 39.82 -22.43
N LYS A 4 24.53 40.59 -21.85
CA LYS A 4 23.57 40.05 -20.88
C LYS A 4 22.82 38.95 -21.62
N ALA A 5 22.89 37.73 -21.10
CA ALA A 5 21.97 36.67 -21.51
C ALA A 5 20.55 37.21 -21.30
N ASP A 6 19.68 36.97 -22.27
CA ASP A 6 18.25 37.24 -22.18
C ASP A 6 17.71 36.64 -20.87
N ASP A 7 17.38 37.49 -19.90
CA ASP A 7 16.47 37.19 -18.80
C ASP A 7 15.05 37.12 -19.36
N SER A 8 14.81 36.24 -20.34
CA SER A 8 13.46 35.76 -20.58
C SER A 8 13.03 35.09 -19.28
N PRO A 9 11.86 35.43 -18.69
CA PRO A 9 11.35 34.69 -17.56
C PRO A 9 11.34 33.22 -17.96
N SER A 10 12.20 32.41 -17.34
CA SER A 10 12.28 31.00 -17.69
C SER A 10 10.93 30.42 -17.33
N LEU A 11 10.16 29.99 -18.33
CA LEU A 11 8.92 29.30 -18.09
C LEU A 11 9.28 28.01 -17.35
N TRP A 12 8.85 27.88 -16.10
CA TRP A 12 9.09 26.71 -15.27
C TRP A 12 8.63 25.44 -15.96
N ARG A 13 7.57 25.52 -16.75
CA ARG A 13 7.12 24.44 -17.62
C ARG A 13 8.23 23.96 -18.55
N ALA A 14 8.92 24.86 -19.25
CA ALA A 14 10.00 24.50 -20.16
C ALA A 14 11.18 23.88 -19.40
N LYS A 15 11.54 24.44 -18.24
CA LYS A 15 12.57 23.87 -17.35
C LYS A 15 12.22 22.44 -16.89
N CYS A 16 10.97 22.19 -16.52
CA CYS A 16 10.50 20.86 -16.12
C CYS A 16 10.56 19.87 -17.28
N ILE A 17 10.07 20.27 -18.46
CA ILE A 17 10.12 19.43 -19.67
C ILE A 17 11.56 19.03 -19.99
N GLU A 18 12.49 19.97 -19.94
CA GLU A 18 13.91 19.71 -20.21
C GLU A 18 14.56 18.85 -19.11
N ARG A 19 14.43 19.25 -17.84
CA ARG A 19 15.11 18.57 -16.70
C ARG A 19 14.59 17.15 -16.45
N PHE A 20 13.29 16.94 -16.65
CA PHE A 20 12.62 15.68 -16.35
C PHE A 20 12.22 14.89 -17.60
N GLN A 21 12.56 15.39 -18.80
CA GLN A 21 12.30 14.75 -20.09
C GLN A 21 10.81 14.43 -20.34
N LEU A 22 9.93 15.35 -19.95
CA LEU A 22 8.48 15.16 -20.07
C LEU A 22 8.03 15.19 -21.54
N LYS A 23 7.13 14.29 -21.94
CA LYS A 23 6.55 14.30 -23.28
C LYS A 23 5.43 15.34 -23.40
N PRO A 24 5.20 15.95 -24.57
CA PRO A 24 4.02 16.79 -24.77
C PRO A 24 2.74 15.95 -24.61
N VAL A 25 1.69 16.54 -24.03
CA VAL A 25 0.38 15.91 -23.95
C VAL A 25 -0.14 15.66 -25.38
N PRO A 26 -0.57 14.44 -25.74
CA PRO A 26 -1.15 14.15 -27.03
C PRO A 26 -2.32 15.09 -27.37
N GLU A 27 -2.41 15.51 -28.64
CA GLU A 27 -3.37 16.54 -29.08
C GLU A 27 -4.80 16.24 -28.66
N GLY A 28 -5.23 14.98 -28.83
CA GLY A 28 -6.59 14.54 -28.50
C GLY A 28 -6.92 14.54 -27.01
N TRP A 29 -5.93 14.78 -26.12
CA TRP A 29 -6.13 14.80 -24.67
C TRP A 29 -5.97 16.20 -24.07
N LYS A 30 -5.52 17.19 -24.86
CA LYS A 30 -5.19 18.53 -24.36
C LYS A 30 -6.38 19.23 -23.68
N ASP A 31 -7.59 19.03 -24.19
CA ASP A 31 -8.80 19.65 -23.61
C ASP A 31 -9.21 19.00 -22.28
N ALA A 32 -8.77 17.77 -22.03
CA ALA A 32 -9.04 17.04 -20.79
C ALA A 32 -8.02 17.34 -19.68
N VAL A 33 -6.94 18.05 -20.01
CA VAL A 33 -5.80 18.25 -19.11
C VAL A 33 -5.43 19.73 -19.04
N ALA A 34 -5.56 20.32 -17.86
CA ALA A 34 -5.03 21.65 -17.61
C ALA A 34 -3.50 21.63 -17.80
N GLY A 35 -2.98 22.51 -18.66
CA GLY A 35 -1.55 22.58 -18.97
C GLY A 35 -0.64 23.05 -17.82
N GLY A 36 -1.21 23.37 -16.65
CA GLY A 36 -0.48 23.89 -15.50
C GLY A 36 -0.21 25.38 -15.58
N THR A 37 -0.50 26.15 -14.51
CA THR A 37 0.02 27.49 -14.33
C THR A 37 1.53 27.46 -14.11
N GLU A 38 2.24 28.55 -14.42
CA GLU A 38 3.68 28.66 -14.16
C GLU A 38 4.02 28.49 -12.67
N THR A 39 3.08 28.87 -11.78
CA THR A 39 3.19 28.62 -10.34
C THR A 39 3.13 27.13 -10.03
N ALA A 40 2.18 26.38 -10.61
CA ALA A 40 2.11 24.92 -10.45
C ALA A 40 3.38 24.24 -10.96
N TRP A 41 3.90 24.67 -12.11
CA TRP A 41 5.16 24.14 -12.65
C TRP A 41 6.37 24.44 -11.77
N LYS A 42 6.42 25.61 -11.12
CA LYS A 42 7.43 25.92 -10.12
C LYS A 42 7.35 24.97 -8.92
N ARG A 43 6.15 24.78 -8.35
CA ARG A 43 5.94 23.84 -7.22
C ARG A 43 6.30 22.41 -7.61
N TYR A 44 5.91 21.98 -8.80
CA TYR A 44 6.27 20.67 -9.35
C TYR A 44 7.80 20.51 -9.45
N PHE A 45 8.50 21.52 -9.98
CA PHE A 45 9.96 21.49 -10.10
C PHE A 45 10.62 21.35 -8.74
N GLU A 46 10.24 22.21 -7.78
CA GLU A 46 10.82 22.25 -6.44
C GLU A 46 10.56 20.92 -5.71
N TYR A 47 9.31 20.44 -5.72
CA TYR A 47 8.93 19.21 -5.05
C TYR A 47 9.60 17.98 -5.68
N ARG A 48 9.53 17.80 -7.00
CA ARG A 48 10.16 16.65 -7.68
C ARG A 48 11.68 16.67 -7.54
N SER A 49 12.31 17.83 -7.64
CA SER A 49 13.76 17.96 -7.45
C SER A 49 14.17 17.58 -6.03
N GLN A 50 13.43 18.04 -5.02
CA GLN A 50 13.65 17.64 -3.63
C GLN A 50 13.48 16.13 -3.45
N GLU A 51 12.45 15.54 -4.07
CA GLU A 51 12.23 14.11 -3.98
C GLU A 51 13.31 13.28 -4.69
N GLU A 52 13.83 13.74 -5.84
CA GLU A 52 14.99 13.15 -6.55
C GLU A 52 16.31 13.37 -5.78
N GLU A 53 16.53 14.52 -5.14
CA GLU A 53 17.75 14.83 -4.39
C GLU A 53 17.85 14.01 -3.10
N LYS A 54 16.72 13.79 -2.40
CA LYS A 54 16.66 12.84 -1.27
C LYS A 54 17.11 11.42 -1.67
N LEU A 55 17.06 11.04 -2.95
CA LEU A 55 17.62 9.78 -3.44
C LEU A 55 19.14 9.86 -3.68
N SER A 56 19.69 11.05 -4.00
CA SER A 56 21.13 11.24 -4.21
C SER A 56 21.91 11.49 -2.92
N VAL A 57 21.25 11.99 -1.87
CA VAL A 57 21.83 12.17 -0.51
C VAL A 57 21.83 10.87 0.29
N TYR A 58 21.52 9.73 -0.34
CA TYR A 58 22.05 8.46 0.13
C TYR A 58 23.57 8.47 -0.13
N ASP A 59 24.29 9.22 0.69
CA ASP A 59 25.73 9.21 0.77
C ASP A 59 26.07 7.89 1.48
N PRO A 60 26.59 6.88 0.77
CA PRO A 60 27.03 5.66 1.41
C PRO A 60 28.05 5.97 2.51
N ASP A 61 28.70 7.14 2.48
CA ASP A 61 29.75 7.53 3.42
C ASP A 61 29.33 8.33 4.65
N HIS A 62 28.03 8.62 4.82
CA HIS A 62 27.58 9.52 5.88
C HIS A 62 26.59 8.95 6.91
N ASP A 63 26.48 7.62 7.05
CA ASP A 63 25.80 7.00 8.19
C ASP A 63 26.67 5.92 8.84
N ASP A 64 27.21 6.25 10.01
CA ASP A 64 27.88 5.35 10.98
C ASP A 64 26.93 4.23 11.51
N TYR A 65 25.73 4.07 10.90
CA TYR A 65 24.70 3.09 11.22
C TYR A 65 24.10 2.36 10.00
N CYS A 66 24.58 2.57 8.77
CA CYS A 66 24.00 1.93 7.57
C CYS A 66 25.00 1.24 6.64
N TYR A 67 26.22 1.01 7.12
CA TYR A 67 27.33 0.58 6.25
C TYR A 67 27.44 -0.92 5.96
N ASP A 68 26.62 -1.77 6.58
CA ASP A 68 26.73 -3.23 6.36
C ASP A 68 25.49 -3.88 5.70
N GLU A 69 24.46 -3.12 5.29
CA GLU A 69 23.13 -3.73 5.15
C GLU A 69 22.65 -4.03 3.69
N PRO A 70 22.05 -5.23 3.45
CA PRO A 70 21.34 -5.68 2.22
C PRO A 70 20.32 -4.73 1.55
N LYS A 71 20.10 -3.54 2.12
CA LYS A 71 19.09 -2.56 1.71
C LYS A 71 19.40 -1.87 0.38
N CYS A 72 20.67 -1.56 0.13
CA CYS A 72 21.11 -0.95 -1.13
C CYS A 72 20.89 -1.88 -2.32
N ASP A 73 21.14 -3.17 -2.12
CA ASP A 73 20.99 -4.17 -3.17
C ASP A 73 19.53 -4.47 -3.44
N PHE A 74 18.69 -4.55 -2.39
CA PHE A 74 17.25 -4.63 -2.53
C PHE A 74 16.67 -3.48 -3.38
N MET A 75 17.02 -2.22 -3.11
CA MET A 75 16.50 -1.09 -3.88
C MET A 75 17.02 -1.04 -5.32
N LYS A 76 18.23 -1.53 -5.58
CA LYS A 76 18.77 -1.65 -6.95
C LYS A 76 18.04 -2.74 -7.71
N GLU A 77 17.88 -3.92 -7.10
CA GLU A 77 17.15 -5.03 -7.67
C GLU A 77 15.68 -4.67 -7.91
N TRP A 78 15.06 -3.98 -6.95
CA TRP A 78 13.72 -3.39 -7.07
C TRP A 78 13.57 -2.54 -8.33
N LYS A 79 14.49 -1.57 -8.50
CA LYS A 79 14.48 -0.67 -9.65
C LYS A 79 14.71 -1.44 -10.95
N ALA A 80 15.57 -2.46 -10.94
CA ALA A 80 15.80 -3.30 -12.10
C ALA A 80 14.55 -4.11 -12.48
N LYS A 81 13.86 -4.72 -11.51
CA LYS A 81 12.62 -5.46 -11.74
C LYS A 81 11.47 -4.55 -12.17
N MET A 82 11.30 -3.38 -11.56
CA MET A 82 10.26 -2.43 -12.00
C MET A 82 10.46 -1.94 -13.44
N ARG A 83 11.70 -1.88 -13.94
CA ARG A 83 11.99 -1.57 -15.35
C ARG A 83 11.53 -2.66 -16.31
N SER A 84 11.41 -3.92 -15.89
CA SER A 84 10.87 -4.98 -16.77
C SER A 84 9.35 -4.94 -16.87
N VAL A 85 8.68 -4.41 -15.84
CA VAL A 85 7.22 -4.29 -15.75
C VAL A 85 6.70 -3.08 -16.52
N THR A 86 7.43 -1.96 -16.49
CA THR A 86 7.08 -0.77 -17.28
C THR A 86 7.41 -1.04 -18.75
N CYS A 87 6.37 -1.20 -19.58
CA CYS A 87 6.49 -1.52 -21.00
C CYS A 87 7.58 -0.70 -21.72
N ARG A 88 8.52 -1.39 -22.38
CA ARG A 88 9.43 -1.05 -23.51
C ARG A 88 10.13 0.34 -23.58
N GLU A 89 9.72 1.36 -22.85
CA GLU A 89 10.30 2.71 -22.91
C GLU A 89 10.46 3.35 -21.52
N PRO A 90 11.58 4.08 -21.29
CA PRO A 90 11.99 4.61 -19.98
C PRO A 90 11.21 5.86 -19.51
N TRP A 91 10.06 6.19 -20.12
CA TRP A 91 9.33 7.43 -19.86
C TRP A 91 8.55 7.47 -18.53
N PHE A 92 8.28 6.32 -17.92
CA PHE A 92 7.64 6.31 -16.60
C PHE A 92 8.69 6.71 -15.56
N SER A 93 8.48 7.87 -14.95
CA SER A 93 9.29 8.28 -13.82
C SER A 93 8.57 7.90 -12.54
N TRP A 94 9.24 7.11 -11.72
CA TRP A 94 8.84 6.86 -10.34
C TRP A 94 10.05 7.01 -9.43
N THR A 95 9.82 7.48 -8.22
CA THR A 95 10.87 7.70 -7.21
C THR A 95 10.54 6.87 -5.98
N PRO A 96 10.82 5.55 -5.99
CA PRO A 96 10.55 4.70 -4.85
C PRO A 96 11.52 5.04 -3.73
N LYS A 97 11.00 5.13 -2.51
CA LYS A 97 11.74 5.46 -1.30
C LYS A 97 11.43 4.45 -0.21
N PHE A 98 12.49 4.04 0.44
CA PHE A 98 12.39 3.34 1.70
C PHE A 98 12.37 4.42 2.79
N GLY A 99 11.20 4.71 3.36
CA GLY A 99 11.06 5.84 4.27
C GLY A 99 11.55 5.53 5.68
N ARG A 100 11.16 4.36 6.20
CA ARG A 100 11.52 3.95 7.56
C ARG A 100 11.46 2.44 7.69
N LEU A 101 12.43 1.84 8.39
CA LEU A 101 12.35 0.48 8.88
C LEU A 101 12.57 0.54 10.38
N VAL A 102 11.52 0.22 11.12
CA VAL A 102 11.60 0.11 12.57
C VAL A 102 11.70 -1.37 12.89
N TRP A 103 12.91 -1.77 13.26
CA TRP A 103 13.10 -2.96 14.07
C TRP A 103 12.61 -2.58 15.47
N VAL A 104 11.38 -2.95 15.80
CA VAL A 104 10.96 -2.89 17.20
C VAL A 104 11.63 -4.10 17.86
N ASP A 105 12.46 -3.87 18.87
CA ASP A 105 13.15 -4.93 19.64
C ASP A 105 12.19 -5.80 20.47
N GLU A 106 10.88 -5.68 20.25
CA GLU A 106 9.88 -6.59 20.77
C GLU A 106 9.83 -7.80 19.84
N ASP A 107 10.61 -8.83 20.22
CA ASP A 107 10.90 -10.18 19.68
C ASP A 107 9.99 -10.85 18.62
N GLU A 108 8.83 -10.30 18.26
CA GLU A 108 7.85 -10.92 17.38
C GLU A 108 7.61 -10.19 16.06
N TYR A 109 7.84 -8.87 15.95
CA TYR A 109 7.40 -8.09 14.79
C TYR A 109 8.42 -7.07 14.28
N ARG A 110 8.43 -6.88 12.96
CA ARG A 110 9.28 -5.94 12.25
C ARG A 110 8.40 -5.08 11.35
N THR A 111 8.62 -3.77 11.33
CA THR A 111 7.74 -2.81 10.64
C THR A 111 8.51 -2.03 9.60
N ALA A 112 7.97 -1.94 8.39
CA ALA A 112 8.56 -1.16 7.32
C ALA A 112 7.55 -0.17 6.72
N GLU A 113 8.08 0.97 6.28
CA GLU A 113 7.35 2.06 5.63
C GLU A 113 8.02 2.39 4.31
N TYR A 114 7.26 2.23 3.23
CA TYR A 114 7.63 2.58 1.88
C TYR A 114 6.84 3.80 1.45
N TYR A 115 7.54 4.71 0.80
CA TYR A 115 6.93 5.89 0.20
C TYR A 115 7.36 5.94 -1.25
N SER A 116 6.49 6.34 -2.14
CA SER A 116 6.85 6.43 -3.55
C SER A 116 6.06 7.51 -4.23
N HIS A 117 6.59 7.96 -5.35
CA HIS A 117 5.85 8.82 -6.26
C HIS A 117 5.86 8.22 -7.64
N ILE A 118 4.71 8.28 -8.30
CA ILE A 118 4.61 8.07 -9.74
C ILE A 118 4.32 9.41 -10.36
N TRP A 119 5.20 9.86 -11.24
CA TRP A 119 5.11 11.16 -11.90
C TRP A 119 4.42 10.99 -13.25
N SER A 120 3.69 12.03 -13.70
CA SER A 120 3.19 12.02 -15.07
C SER A 120 4.37 11.93 -16.06
N PRO A 121 4.30 11.05 -17.07
CA PRO A 121 5.28 11.01 -18.16
C PRO A 121 5.07 12.17 -19.15
N TYR A 122 3.94 12.87 -19.06
CA TYR A 122 3.60 14.00 -19.91
C TYR A 122 3.84 15.33 -19.19
N ALA A 123 3.79 16.43 -19.95
CA ALA A 123 3.85 17.79 -19.46
C ALA A 123 2.54 18.17 -18.73
N ILE A 124 2.27 17.47 -17.64
CA ILE A 124 1.17 17.61 -16.70
C ILE A 124 1.78 17.70 -15.30
N PRO A 125 1.55 18.78 -14.53
CA PRO A 125 2.16 18.93 -13.22
C PRO A 125 1.36 18.14 -12.18
N HIS A 126 1.29 16.81 -12.32
CA HIS A 126 0.60 15.89 -11.42
C HIS A 126 1.52 14.74 -10.99
N ALA A 127 1.25 14.18 -9.81
CA ALA A 127 1.88 12.95 -9.33
C ALA A 127 0.95 12.14 -8.44
N LEU A 128 1.17 10.83 -8.36
CA LEU A 128 0.59 9.98 -7.31
C LEU A 128 1.63 9.80 -6.22
N GLY A 129 1.30 10.19 -4.99
CA GLY A 129 2.06 9.78 -3.81
C GLY A 129 1.49 8.47 -3.29
N LEU A 130 2.36 7.55 -2.91
CA LEU A 130 2.02 6.21 -2.48
C LEU A 130 2.70 5.91 -1.17
N GLU A 131 2.00 5.25 -0.26
CA GLU A 131 2.53 4.84 1.04
C GLU A 131 2.15 3.38 1.27
N HIS A 132 3.11 2.60 1.73
CA HIS A 132 2.91 1.21 2.10
C HIS A 132 3.56 0.95 3.45
N TYR A 133 2.71 0.71 4.42
CA TYR A 133 3.08 0.38 5.78
C TYR A 133 2.83 -1.09 6.01
N TYR A 134 3.84 -1.87 6.38
CA TYR A 134 3.63 -3.27 6.70
C TYR A 134 4.39 -3.76 7.91
N HIS A 135 3.88 -4.86 8.45
CA HIS A 135 4.51 -5.63 9.50
C HIS A 135 4.73 -7.08 9.07
N HIS A 136 5.89 -7.62 9.40
CA HIS A 136 6.19 -9.05 9.30
C HIS A 136 6.57 -9.63 10.65
N LYS A 137 6.29 -10.92 10.86
CA LYS A 137 6.75 -11.62 12.06
C LYS A 137 8.25 -11.91 11.94
N VAL A 138 9.02 -11.86 13.03
CA VAL A 138 10.45 -12.21 12.97
C VAL A 138 10.67 -13.62 12.39
N THR A 139 9.74 -14.53 12.65
CA THR A 139 9.78 -15.94 12.20
C THR A 139 9.11 -16.19 10.84
N SER A 140 8.55 -15.16 10.18
CA SER A 140 7.85 -15.31 8.90
C SER A 140 8.10 -14.12 7.99
N PHE A 141 8.45 -14.39 6.73
CA PHE A 141 8.56 -13.37 5.68
C PHE A 141 7.19 -12.89 5.16
N ILE A 142 6.09 -13.41 5.72
CA ILE A 142 4.73 -13.04 5.32
C ILE A 142 4.33 -11.75 6.04
N GLU A 143 3.95 -10.74 5.25
CA GLU A 143 3.31 -9.53 5.76
C GLU A 143 1.95 -9.89 6.38
N PHE A 144 1.80 -9.67 7.69
CA PHE A 144 0.54 -10.01 8.39
C PHE A 144 -0.37 -8.79 8.58
N ARG A 145 0.17 -7.59 8.40
CA ARG A 145 -0.59 -6.34 8.32
C ARG A 145 0.08 -5.42 7.34
N SER A 146 -0.62 -5.11 6.26
CA SER A 146 -0.16 -4.23 5.18
C SER A 146 -1.24 -3.20 4.93
N ILE A 147 -0.87 -1.93 5.01
CA ILE A 147 -1.71 -0.77 4.72
C ILE A 147 -1.13 -0.11 3.48
N TRP A 148 -1.90 -0.12 2.40
CA TRP A 148 -1.57 0.62 1.19
C TRP A 148 -2.42 1.87 1.14
N SER A 149 -1.82 2.99 0.79
CA SER A 149 -2.56 4.22 0.56
C SER A 149 -1.99 4.99 -0.62
N TYR A 150 -2.85 5.76 -1.27
CA TYR A 150 -2.45 6.66 -2.33
C TYR A 150 -3.04 8.04 -2.12
N ARG A 151 -2.39 9.00 -2.77
CA ARG A 151 -2.80 10.40 -2.74
C ARG A 151 -2.52 11.06 -4.10
N MET A 152 -3.49 11.80 -4.62
CA MET A 152 -3.33 12.57 -5.85
C MET A 152 -2.70 13.92 -5.52
N ILE A 153 -1.55 14.22 -6.10
CA ILE A 153 -0.81 15.46 -5.88
C ILE A 153 -1.03 16.36 -7.10
N ASP A 154 -1.97 17.29 -6.97
CA ASP A 154 -2.25 18.34 -7.94
C ASP A 154 -1.53 19.62 -7.52
N PHE A 155 -0.58 20.07 -8.34
CA PHE A 155 0.27 21.21 -8.02
C PHE A 155 -0.38 22.57 -8.31
N GLU A 156 -1.57 22.60 -8.91
CA GLU A 156 -2.35 23.84 -9.06
C GLU A 156 -2.90 24.34 -7.72
N ILE A 157 -3.22 23.42 -6.82
CA ILE A 157 -3.86 23.74 -5.54
C ILE A 157 -2.77 24.19 -4.54
N ASP A 158 -2.89 25.43 -4.05
CA ASP A 158 -1.88 26.12 -3.21
C ASP A 158 -1.84 25.64 -1.74
N SER A 159 -2.80 24.82 -1.30
CA SER A 159 -2.76 24.24 0.03
C SER A 159 -1.78 23.07 0.06
N SER A 160 -0.82 23.10 1.00
CA SER A 160 -0.16 21.89 1.52
C SER A 160 -1.21 20.80 1.55
N PRO A 161 -1.07 19.74 0.75
CA PRO A 161 -2.25 19.09 0.25
C PRO A 161 -2.89 18.41 1.47
N THR A 162 -4.08 18.85 1.86
CA THR A 162 -4.97 18.08 2.73
C THR A 162 -5.42 16.93 1.85
N VAL A 163 -4.50 15.99 1.61
CA VAL A 163 -4.70 14.93 0.65
C VAL A 163 -5.53 13.91 1.37
N GLU A 164 -6.70 13.66 0.82
CA GLU A 164 -7.53 12.53 1.21
C GLU A 164 -6.75 11.27 0.85
N CYS A 165 -5.97 10.80 1.82
CA CYS A 165 -5.20 9.57 1.74
C CYS A 165 -6.23 8.45 1.67
N THR A 166 -6.33 7.80 0.52
CA THR A 166 -7.30 6.74 0.34
C THR A 166 -6.62 5.42 0.65
N GLU A 167 -7.06 4.77 1.72
CA GLU A 167 -6.64 3.42 2.06
C GLU A 167 -7.15 2.43 1.02
N LEU A 168 -6.25 1.61 0.48
CA LEU A 168 -6.50 0.61 -0.55
C LEU A 168 -6.67 -0.80 0.02
N CYS A 169 -6.08 -1.09 1.18
CA CYS A 169 -6.27 -2.33 1.92
C CYS A 169 -5.53 -2.25 3.27
N SER A 170 -6.13 -2.81 4.33
CA SER A 170 -5.50 -3.15 5.60
C SER A 170 -5.67 -4.64 5.87
N ASN A 171 -4.58 -5.38 5.98
CA ASN A 171 -4.64 -6.79 6.42
C ASN A 171 -4.68 -6.84 7.95
N HIS A 172 -5.86 -6.96 8.54
CA HIS A 172 -5.99 -7.59 9.85
C HIS A 172 -6.85 -8.83 9.68
N ASN A 173 -6.25 -9.91 9.19
CA ASN A 173 -6.71 -11.30 9.06
C ASN A 173 -8.16 -11.62 8.61
N ASP A 174 -9.07 -10.66 8.43
CA ASP A 174 -10.49 -10.89 8.20
C ASP A 174 -11.24 -9.70 7.55
N ASP A 175 -10.65 -8.49 7.45
CA ASP A 175 -11.33 -7.29 6.94
C ASP A 175 -10.45 -6.47 5.98
N VAL A 176 -10.12 -7.08 4.83
CA VAL A 176 -9.49 -6.34 3.72
C VAL A 176 -10.51 -5.38 3.11
N ASP A 177 -10.39 -4.09 3.43
CA ASP A 177 -11.23 -3.07 2.79
C ASP A 177 -10.80 -2.85 1.33
N THR A 178 -11.62 -3.35 0.40
CA THR A 178 -11.43 -3.19 -1.04
C THR A 178 -12.34 -2.15 -1.66
N SER A 179 -13.09 -1.40 -0.83
CA SER A 179 -14.13 -0.48 -1.29
C SER A 179 -13.60 0.58 -2.25
N ASN A 180 -12.32 0.93 -2.12
CA ASN A 180 -11.63 1.92 -2.94
C ASN A 180 -10.84 1.32 -4.11
N LEU A 181 -10.56 0.02 -4.13
CA LEU A 181 -9.88 -0.64 -5.23
C LEU A 181 -10.94 -1.19 -6.21
N LYS A 182 -11.38 -0.31 -7.13
CA LYS A 182 -12.41 -0.57 -8.16
C LYS A 182 -11.99 0.05 -9.49
N MET A 183 -12.54 -0.45 -10.60
CA MET A 183 -12.24 0.07 -11.95
C MET A 183 -12.47 1.59 -12.08
N ALA A 184 -13.50 2.14 -11.42
CA ALA A 184 -13.74 3.59 -11.40
C ALA A 184 -12.56 4.37 -10.79
N THR A 185 -11.97 3.86 -9.70
CA THR A 185 -10.78 4.44 -9.07
C THR A 185 -9.57 4.32 -9.99
N VAL A 186 -9.36 3.15 -10.62
CA VAL A 186 -8.26 2.94 -11.57
C VAL A 186 -8.33 3.95 -12.71
N ASN A 187 -9.51 4.08 -13.33
CA ASN A 187 -9.77 5.04 -14.40
C ASN A 187 -9.57 6.50 -13.94
N LYS A 188 -9.96 6.84 -12.71
CA LYS A 188 -9.72 8.16 -12.11
C LYS A 188 -8.22 8.45 -11.97
N LEU A 189 -7.45 7.51 -11.41
CA LEU A 189 -6.00 7.66 -11.23
C LEU A 189 -5.26 7.75 -12.56
N ARG A 190 -5.67 6.96 -13.55
CA ARG A 190 -5.11 7.03 -14.91
C ARG A 190 -5.38 8.37 -15.57
N ARG A 191 -6.64 8.84 -15.56
CA ARG A 191 -6.98 10.18 -16.09
C ARG A 191 -6.20 11.28 -15.39
N PHE A 192 -6.08 11.19 -14.07
CA PHE A 192 -5.31 12.16 -13.29
C PHE A 192 -3.83 12.19 -13.72
N LEU A 193 -3.19 11.03 -13.84
CA LEU A 193 -1.76 10.95 -14.12
C LEU A 193 -1.40 11.13 -15.60
N PHE A 194 -2.22 10.61 -16.52
CA PHE A 194 -1.93 10.56 -17.96
C PHE A 194 -2.76 11.52 -18.78
N GLY A 195 -3.83 12.07 -18.20
CA GLY A 195 -4.79 12.92 -18.87
C GLY A 195 -5.91 12.19 -19.60
N SER A 196 -5.83 10.87 -19.75
CA SER A 196 -6.84 10.07 -20.44
C SER A 196 -6.86 8.61 -19.96
N ASP A 197 -8.05 8.02 -19.87
CA ASP A 197 -8.30 6.58 -19.69
C ASP A 197 -8.87 5.91 -20.96
N SER A 198 -8.78 6.57 -22.12
CA SER A 198 -9.22 6.01 -23.41
C SER A 198 -8.41 4.78 -23.81
N GLU A 199 -8.94 3.98 -24.75
CA GLU A 199 -8.24 2.80 -25.27
C GLU A 199 -6.92 3.17 -25.95
N GLU A 200 -6.85 4.30 -26.64
CA GLU A 200 -5.61 4.81 -27.22
C GLU A 200 -4.57 5.11 -26.15
N SER A 201 -4.97 5.70 -25.02
CA SER A 201 -4.09 5.93 -23.87
C SER A 201 -3.56 4.61 -23.30
N LYS A 202 -4.41 3.58 -23.21
CA LYS A 202 -4.01 2.25 -22.75
C LYS A 202 -3.02 1.57 -23.70
N ILE A 203 -3.22 1.70 -25.01
CA ILE A 203 -2.31 1.18 -26.04
C ILE A 203 -0.96 1.88 -26.01
N ILE A 204 -0.95 3.21 -25.86
CA ILE A 204 0.27 4.02 -25.87
C ILE A 204 1.09 3.81 -24.59
N LEU A 205 0.43 3.70 -23.44
CA LEU A 205 1.09 3.67 -22.13
C LEU A 205 1.16 2.25 -21.56
N CYS A 206 0.01 1.76 -21.11
CA CYS A 206 -0.17 0.45 -20.50
C CYS A 206 -1.65 0.19 -20.28
N ASP A 207 -2.07 -1.07 -20.29
CA ASP A 207 -3.42 -1.47 -19.88
C ASP A 207 -3.64 -1.26 -18.36
N ASN A 208 -4.85 -1.56 -17.88
CA ASN A 208 -5.21 -1.38 -16.48
C ASN A 208 -4.46 -2.34 -15.54
N HIS A 209 -4.16 -3.56 -16.01
CA HIS A 209 -3.44 -4.57 -15.23
C HIS A 209 -2.00 -4.13 -14.97
N ARG A 210 -1.29 -3.75 -16.03
CA ARG A 210 0.07 -3.21 -15.96
C ARG A 210 0.13 -1.89 -15.19
N PHE A 211 -0.87 -1.03 -15.31
CA PHE A 211 -0.94 0.19 -14.49
C PHE A 211 -1.04 -0.10 -12.99
N LEU A 212 -1.88 -1.06 -12.60
CA LEU A 212 -1.97 -1.52 -11.21
C LEU A 212 -0.66 -2.19 -10.77
N GLY A 213 -0.03 -2.98 -11.64
CA GLY A 213 1.31 -3.53 -11.41
C GLY A 213 2.35 -2.45 -11.14
N ILE A 214 2.31 -1.33 -11.88
CA ILE A 214 3.19 -0.17 -11.63
C ILE A 214 2.84 0.50 -10.29
N LEU A 215 1.55 0.69 -10.00
CA LEU A 215 1.08 1.32 -8.76
C LEU A 215 1.58 0.56 -7.53
N PHE A 216 1.28 -0.74 -7.47
CA PHE A 216 1.64 -1.60 -6.35
C PHE A 216 3.15 -1.89 -6.33
N GLY A 217 3.75 -2.17 -7.49
CA GLY A 217 5.20 -2.30 -7.62
C GLY A 217 5.97 -1.00 -7.29
N SER A 218 5.34 0.17 -7.31
CA SER A 218 6.01 1.39 -6.82
C SER A 218 6.08 1.42 -5.29
N MET A 219 5.31 0.60 -4.59
CA MET A 219 5.17 0.53 -3.13
C MET A 219 5.97 -0.61 -2.46
N GLY A 220 6.86 -1.29 -3.16
CA GLY A 220 7.62 -2.39 -2.54
C GLY A 220 6.92 -3.75 -2.61
N THR A 221 5.87 -3.90 -3.44
CA THR A 221 5.12 -5.16 -3.55
C THR A 221 5.51 -5.98 -4.81
N MET A 222 6.17 -7.16 -4.66
CA MET A 222 6.78 -7.87 -5.82
C MET A 222 5.93 -8.97 -6.47
N LYS A 223 4.88 -9.46 -5.81
CA LYS A 223 4.16 -10.67 -6.27
C LYS A 223 3.18 -10.46 -7.43
N LEU A 224 3.17 -9.30 -8.08
CA LEU A 224 2.34 -9.09 -9.27
C LEU A 224 3.06 -9.48 -10.58
N VAL A 225 4.27 -10.02 -10.47
CA VAL A 225 5.17 -10.29 -11.59
C VAL A 225 5.99 -11.57 -11.32
N SER A 226 5.37 -12.73 -11.47
CA SER A 226 6.10 -13.94 -11.92
C SER A 226 5.93 -13.98 -13.44
N ASP A 227 7.00 -14.09 -14.23
CA ASP A 227 7.48 -15.40 -14.69
C ASP A 227 9.01 -15.57 -14.75
N THR A 228 9.80 -14.77 -14.02
CA THR A 228 11.27 -14.98 -14.00
C THR A 228 11.79 -15.13 -12.58
N MET A 229 12.11 -16.37 -12.23
CA MET A 229 12.72 -16.80 -10.98
C MET A 229 14.16 -16.31 -10.83
N GLY A 230 14.48 -15.87 -9.61
CA GLY A 230 15.82 -15.59 -9.13
C GLY A 230 15.76 -15.02 -7.71
N ASP A 231 15.71 -15.91 -6.71
CA ASP A 231 16.16 -15.75 -5.32
C ASP A 231 15.78 -14.53 -4.45
N MET A 232 14.67 -13.84 -4.74
CA MET A 232 13.89 -13.19 -3.69
C MET A 232 12.67 -14.06 -3.38
N GLY A 233 12.85 -14.97 -2.43
CA GLY A 233 11.90 -16.05 -2.12
C GLY A 233 10.46 -15.54 -2.04
N ASN A 234 9.59 -16.11 -2.87
CA ASN A 234 8.12 -15.98 -2.92
C ASN A 234 7.53 -14.99 -1.90
N VAL A 235 7.79 -13.68 -2.08
CA VAL A 235 7.23 -12.67 -1.18
C VAL A 235 5.80 -12.47 -1.60
N TYR A 236 4.91 -13.18 -0.91
CA TYR A 236 3.50 -13.12 -1.15
C TYR A 236 2.87 -11.98 -0.35
N LEU A 237 2.05 -11.16 -1.02
CA LEU A 237 1.42 -10.00 -0.41
C LEU A 237 0.09 -10.42 0.18
N GLY A 238 0.04 -10.48 1.51
CA GLY A 238 -1.10 -11.02 2.24
C GLY A 238 -1.26 -12.53 2.11
N TYR A 239 -2.49 -13.01 2.35
CA TYR A 239 -2.81 -14.43 2.27
C TYR A 239 -2.65 -14.94 0.83
N VAL A 240 -2.03 -16.12 0.72
CA VAL A 240 -2.01 -16.89 -0.52
C VAL A 240 -3.05 -17.95 -0.45
N TRP A 241 -3.90 -17.92 -1.46
CA TRP A 241 -4.84 -18.98 -1.70
C TRP A 241 -4.19 -20.04 -2.57
N SER A 242 -4.40 -21.29 -2.17
CA SER A 242 -4.04 -22.49 -2.89
C SER A 242 -5.25 -23.43 -2.80
N PRO A 243 -5.68 -24.07 -3.90
CA PRO A 243 -6.79 -25.00 -3.86
C PRO A 243 -6.42 -26.19 -2.97
N ASP A 244 -7.34 -26.57 -2.09
CA ASP A 244 -7.18 -27.80 -1.32
C ASP A 244 -7.27 -29.05 -2.22
N GLU A 245 -6.99 -30.23 -1.66
CA GLU A 245 -6.94 -31.47 -2.44
C GLU A 245 -8.28 -31.80 -3.13
N GLU A 246 -9.40 -31.49 -2.49
CA GLU A 246 -10.74 -31.71 -3.05
C GLU A 246 -10.99 -30.79 -4.26
N LEU A 247 -10.72 -29.49 -4.11
CA LEU A 247 -10.85 -28.53 -5.20
C LEU A 247 -9.84 -28.81 -6.32
N ARG A 248 -8.59 -29.11 -5.98
CA ARG A 248 -7.55 -29.49 -6.96
C ARG A 248 -7.98 -30.69 -7.80
N LYS A 249 -8.57 -31.71 -7.17
CA LYS A 249 -9.09 -32.90 -7.88
C LYS A 249 -10.24 -32.53 -8.82
N LYS A 250 -11.16 -31.69 -8.35
CA LYS A 250 -12.25 -31.19 -9.18
C LYS A 250 -11.74 -30.41 -10.40
N LEU A 251 -10.80 -29.48 -10.22
CA LEU A 251 -10.21 -28.68 -11.30
C LEU A 251 -9.53 -29.59 -12.35
N PHE A 252 -8.81 -30.62 -11.91
CA PHE A 252 -8.21 -31.62 -12.79
C PHE A 252 -9.26 -32.39 -13.59
N GLU A 253 -10.32 -32.89 -12.93
CA GLU A 253 -11.42 -33.63 -13.58
C GLU A 253 -12.18 -32.75 -14.59
N GLU A 254 -12.25 -31.44 -14.36
CA GLU A 254 -12.85 -30.45 -15.26
C GLU A 254 -11.92 -30.04 -16.41
N GLY A 255 -10.65 -30.49 -16.41
CA GLY A 255 -9.65 -30.14 -17.43
C GLY A 255 -9.23 -28.68 -17.38
N VAL A 256 -9.31 -28.04 -16.21
CA VAL A 256 -8.88 -26.64 -16.00
C VAL A 256 -7.36 -26.58 -16.08
N SER A 257 -6.80 -25.63 -16.83
CA SER A 257 -5.35 -25.40 -16.88
C SER A 257 -4.77 -25.19 -15.47
N ALA A 258 -3.52 -25.60 -15.24
CA ALA A 258 -2.84 -25.35 -13.97
C ALA A 258 -2.36 -23.90 -13.83
N ASP A 259 -2.25 -23.14 -14.93
CA ASP A 259 -1.86 -21.72 -14.93
C ASP A 259 -3.04 -20.83 -15.37
N ASP A 260 -2.99 -19.58 -14.92
CA ASP A 260 -3.92 -18.53 -15.35
C ASP A 260 -3.52 -17.90 -16.69
N CYS A 261 -2.25 -18.04 -17.08
CA CYS A 261 -1.71 -17.65 -18.38
C CYS A 261 -1.07 -18.87 -19.08
N PRO A 262 -1.85 -19.90 -19.47
CA PRO A 262 -1.29 -20.99 -20.25
C PRO A 262 -0.74 -20.42 -21.56
N ASP A 263 0.49 -20.80 -21.93
CA ASP A 263 0.94 -20.62 -23.30
C ASP A 263 -0.02 -21.37 -24.24
N ASP A 264 -0.10 -20.97 -25.51
CA ASP A 264 -1.04 -21.58 -26.49
C ASP A 264 -0.87 -23.12 -26.62
N ASP A 265 0.24 -23.68 -26.11
CA ASP A 265 0.61 -25.10 -26.11
C ASP A 265 0.57 -25.76 -24.71
N ASP A 266 0.18 -25.05 -23.64
CA ASP A 266 0.10 -25.60 -22.28
C ASP A 266 -1.20 -26.41 -22.09
N GLU A 267 -1.17 -27.67 -22.55
CA GLU A 267 -2.21 -28.63 -22.19
C GLU A 267 -2.13 -28.94 -20.68
N PRO A 268 -3.28 -29.03 -19.98
CA PRO A 268 -3.28 -29.45 -18.58
C PRO A 268 -2.60 -30.82 -18.45
N PRO A 269 -1.76 -31.05 -17.41
CA PRO A 269 -1.07 -32.32 -17.20
C PRO A 269 -2.02 -33.51 -17.33
N GLU A 270 -1.60 -34.58 -18.02
CA GLU A 270 -2.46 -35.77 -18.21
C GLU A 270 -2.72 -36.57 -16.92
N SER A 271 -1.96 -36.29 -15.85
CA SER A 271 -2.08 -37.00 -14.58
C SER A 271 -2.21 -36.05 -13.39
N PHE A 272 -3.08 -36.43 -12.46
CA PHE A 272 -3.36 -35.65 -11.24
C PHE A 272 -2.12 -35.39 -10.39
N ASP A 273 -1.17 -36.34 -10.35
CA ASP A 273 0.06 -36.24 -9.57
C ASP A 273 0.96 -35.08 -10.02
N TYR A 274 0.87 -34.71 -11.30
CA TYR A 274 1.61 -33.57 -11.89
C TYR A 274 0.74 -32.31 -12.02
N TYR A 275 -0.55 -32.38 -11.68
CA TYR A 275 -1.43 -31.22 -11.69
C TYR A 275 -1.24 -30.38 -10.43
N ASN A 276 -0.57 -29.23 -10.57
CA ASN A 276 -0.32 -28.30 -9.48
C ASN A 276 -0.82 -26.90 -9.85
N PRO A 277 -2.08 -26.55 -9.53
CA PRO A 277 -2.64 -25.25 -9.82
C PRO A 277 -1.80 -24.11 -9.24
N ARG A 278 -1.70 -23.02 -9.97
CA ARG A 278 -1.01 -21.81 -9.56
C ARG A 278 -1.62 -21.24 -8.28
N GLU A 279 -0.74 -20.92 -7.32
CA GLU A 279 -1.12 -20.21 -6.11
C GLU A 279 -1.22 -18.71 -6.39
N ILE A 280 -2.30 -18.07 -5.91
CA ILE A 280 -2.51 -16.63 -6.13
C ILE A 280 -2.58 -15.88 -4.80
N SER A 281 -1.92 -14.72 -4.74
CA SER A 281 -2.11 -13.83 -3.58
C SER A 281 -3.45 -13.10 -3.65
N TRP A 282 -4.00 -12.73 -2.51
CA TRP A 282 -5.23 -11.93 -2.47
C TRP A 282 -5.15 -10.67 -3.36
N LEU A 283 -4.04 -9.92 -3.30
CA LEU A 283 -3.88 -8.68 -4.08
C LEU A 283 -3.85 -8.96 -5.58
N GLU A 284 -3.13 -10.00 -5.99
CA GLU A 284 -3.04 -10.45 -7.39
C GLU A 284 -4.42 -10.84 -7.92
N HIS A 285 -5.17 -11.66 -7.17
CA HIS A 285 -6.55 -12.01 -7.50
C HIS A 285 -7.42 -10.75 -7.64
N ARG A 286 -7.33 -9.81 -6.69
CA ARG A 286 -8.14 -8.59 -6.72
C ARG A 286 -7.81 -7.71 -7.93
N VAL A 287 -6.53 -7.60 -8.30
CA VAL A 287 -6.11 -6.88 -9.52
C VAL A 287 -6.72 -7.54 -10.74
N MET A 288 -6.58 -8.86 -10.88
CA MET A 288 -7.12 -9.63 -12.02
C MET A 288 -8.64 -9.54 -12.11
N GLU A 289 -9.35 -9.63 -10.98
CA GLU A 289 -10.80 -9.48 -10.92
C GLU A 289 -11.25 -8.11 -11.43
N ILE A 290 -10.61 -7.03 -10.95
CA ILE A 290 -10.96 -5.67 -11.38
C ILE A 290 -10.68 -5.47 -12.86
N THR A 291 -9.58 -6.02 -13.35
CA THR A 291 -9.17 -5.88 -14.75
C THR A 291 -9.88 -6.85 -15.68
N GLY A 292 -10.69 -7.77 -15.16
CA GLY A 292 -11.38 -8.80 -15.95
C GLY A 292 -10.41 -9.80 -16.59
N THR A 293 -9.27 -10.06 -15.93
CA THR A 293 -8.20 -10.94 -16.41
C THR A 293 -8.01 -12.14 -15.47
N LEU A 294 -9.06 -12.58 -14.77
CA LEU A 294 -9.02 -13.82 -14.01
C LEU A 294 -8.81 -14.99 -14.97
N GLY A 295 -7.80 -15.81 -14.70
CA GLY A 295 -7.54 -17.02 -15.47
C GLY A 295 -8.36 -18.21 -14.97
N PRO A 296 -8.22 -19.38 -15.62
CA PRO A 296 -9.04 -20.55 -15.35
C PRO A 296 -9.01 -20.99 -13.89
N VAL A 297 -7.84 -21.01 -13.24
CA VAL A 297 -7.72 -21.43 -11.83
C VAL A 297 -8.27 -20.34 -10.90
N SER A 298 -7.86 -19.09 -11.12
CA SER A 298 -8.20 -17.98 -10.22
C SER A 298 -9.68 -17.67 -10.16
N THR A 299 -10.48 -18.05 -11.15
CA THR A 299 -11.94 -17.93 -11.07
C THR A 299 -12.57 -18.78 -9.95
N HIS A 300 -11.85 -19.77 -9.42
CA HIS A 300 -12.27 -20.61 -8.30
C HIS A 300 -11.79 -20.11 -6.94
N TYR A 301 -11.09 -18.97 -6.89
CA TYR A 301 -10.65 -18.37 -5.65
C TYR A 301 -11.83 -18.11 -4.72
N GLU A 302 -11.78 -18.69 -3.52
CA GLU A 302 -12.71 -18.38 -2.44
C GLU A 302 -11.98 -17.61 -1.36
N HIS A 303 -12.45 -16.39 -1.10
CA HIS A 303 -12.01 -15.63 0.06
C HIS A 303 -12.17 -16.48 1.33
N PRO A 304 -11.17 -16.51 2.23
CA PRO A 304 -11.31 -17.17 3.51
C PRO A 304 -12.58 -16.65 4.20
N LYS A 305 -13.55 -17.55 4.39
CA LYS A 305 -14.76 -17.22 5.14
C LYS A 305 -14.29 -16.97 6.56
N LYS A 306 -14.64 -15.81 7.15
CA LYS A 306 -14.39 -15.53 8.58
C LYS A 306 -14.75 -16.79 9.34
N LYS A 307 -13.75 -17.47 9.91
CA LYS A 307 -14.06 -18.53 10.86
C LYS A 307 -14.85 -17.79 11.93
N LYS A 308 -16.12 -18.17 12.14
CA LYS A 308 -16.85 -17.71 13.33
C LYS A 308 -15.88 -17.98 14.46
N GLU A 309 -15.35 -16.93 15.08
CA GLU A 309 -14.47 -17.14 16.22
C GLU A 309 -15.25 -18.07 17.14
N PRO A 310 -14.69 -19.25 17.51
CA PRO A 310 -15.30 -20.00 18.59
C PRO A 310 -15.32 -18.99 19.72
N SER A 311 -16.53 -18.55 20.12
CA SER A 311 -16.70 -17.48 21.11
C SER A 311 -15.69 -17.76 22.20
N ARG A 312 -14.66 -16.93 22.31
CA ARG A 312 -13.66 -17.06 23.37
C ARG A 312 -14.41 -16.62 24.61
N THR A 313 -15.20 -17.53 25.17
CA THR A 313 -15.77 -17.40 26.50
C THR A 313 -14.56 -17.43 27.40
N LEU A 314 -14.01 -16.25 27.67
CA LEU A 314 -13.01 -16.07 28.71
C LEU A 314 -13.59 -16.70 29.95
N THR A 315 -12.81 -17.54 30.63
CA THR A 315 -13.28 -18.02 31.92
C THR A 315 -13.45 -16.81 32.85
N PRO A 316 -14.38 -16.85 33.80
CA PRO A 316 -14.56 -15.74 34.75
C PRO A 316 -13.26 -15.29 35.43
N GLN A 317 -12.29 -16.19 35.62
CA GLN A 317 -10.95 -15.88 36.13
C GLN A 317 -10.06 -15.12 35.14
N GLN A 318 -10.04 -15.49 33.86
CA GLN A 318 -9.30 -14.75 32.83
C GLN A 318 -9.89 -13.36 32.61
N PHE A 319 -11.22 -13.25 32.70
CA PHE A 319 -11.92 -11.97 32.67
C PHE A 319 -11.56 -11.10 33.88
N GLN A 320 -11.56 -11.66 35.10
CA GLN A 320 -11.16 -10.92 36.31
C GLN A 320 -9.71 -10.45 36.28
N GLN A 321 -8.78 -11.25 35.73
CA GLN A 321 -7.38 -10.83 35.58
C GLN A 321 -7.22 -9.69 34.58
N GLN A 322 -7.89 -9.75 33.42
CA GLN A 322 -7.81 -8.70 32.42
C GLN A 322 -8.52 -7.42 32.87
N ALA A 323 -9.70 -7.54 33.50
CA ALA A 323 -10.41 -6.41 34.07
C ALA A 323 -9.66 -5.78 35.25
N GLY A 324 -9.02 -6.59 36.10
CA GLY A 324 -8.18 -6.12 37.20
C GLY A 324 -6.98 -5.31 36.70
N GLY A 325 -6.24 -5.80 35.71
CA GLY A 325 -5.12 -5.07 35.12
C GLY A 325 -5.52 -3.75 34.45
N LEU A 326 -6.72 -3.68 33.87
CA LEU A 326 -7.27 -2.45 33.31
C LEU A 326 -7.68 -1.44 34.38
N ILE A 327 -8.28 -1.91 35.49
CA ILE A 327 -8.64 -1.07 36.64
C ILE A 327 -7.37 -0.51 37.30
N ASP A 328 -6.35 -1.34 37.53
CA ASP A 328 -5.07 -0.93 38.12
C ASP A 328 -4.35 0.12 37.26
N MET A 329 -4.37 -0.06 35.93
CA MET A 329 -3.82 0.91 34.98
C MET A 329 -4.57 2.24 35.01
N MET A 330 -5.90 2.22 35.16
CA MET A 330 -6.72 3.43 35.25
C MET A 330 -6.56 4.16 36.59
N GLU A 331 -6.41 3.44 37.69
CA GLU A 331 -6.07 4.01 39.00
C GLU A 331 -4.67 4.65 39.01
N MET A 332 -3.70 4.06 38.30
CA MET A 332 -2.38 4.68 38.06
C MET A 332 -2.51 6.01 37.33
N ILE A 333 -3.25 6.05 36.21
CA ILE A 333 -3.43 7.27 35.40
C ILE A 333 -4.15 8.38 36.19
N THR A 334 -5.15 8.02 37.01
CA THR A 334 -5.87 9.00 37.85
C THR A 334 -5.05 9.50 39.05
N ASN A 335 -4.09 8.71 39.54
CA ASN A 335 -3.20 9.14 40.62
C ASN A 335 -1.99 9.95 40.13
N GLU A 336 -1.49 9.68 38.91
CA GLU A 336 -0.43 10.48 38.27
C GLU A 336 -0.93 11.87 37.84
N GLY A 337 -2.23 12.02 37.55
CA GLY A 337 -2.86 13.30 37.22
C GLY A 337 -2.99 14.30 38.38
N LYS A 338 -2.53 13.96 39.61
CA LYS A 338 -2.57 14.86 40.77
C LYS A 338 -1.36 15.78 40.91
N SER A 339 -0.31 15.64 40.08
CA SER A 339 0.92 16.46 40.21
C SER A 339 1.30 17.35 39.03
N GLU A 340 0.62 17.29 37.88
CA GLU A 340 0.87 18.22 36.76
C GLU A 340 -0.45 18.63 36.10
N GLU A 341 -1.00 19.75 36.58
CA GLU A 341 -2.19 20.38 36.04
C GLU A 341 -1.97 20.85 34.59
N GLU A 342 -2.96 20.54 33.74
CA GLU A 342 -3.28 21.16 32.44
C GLU A 342 -2.69 20.62 31.12
N ARG A 343 -1.89 19.53 31.07
CA ARG A 343 -1.47 18.96 29.76
C ARG A 343 -2.06 17.62 29.33
N ASN A 344 -2.81 16.90 30.16
CA ASN A 344 -3.22 15.52 29.84
C ASN A 344 -4.73 15.24 29.78
N ASP A 345 -5.59 16.26 29.78
CA ASP A 345 -7.04 16.06 29.96
C ASP A 345 -7.73 15.40 28.75
N LYS A 346 -7.23 15.67 27.52
CA LYS A 346 -7.79 15.07 26.29
C LYS A 346 -7.39 13.62 26.06
N GLU A 347 -6.14 13.27 26.34
CA GLU A 347 -5.65 11.90 26.10
C GLU A 347 -6.16 10.95 27.18
N SER A 348 -6.22 11.39 28.45
CA SER A 348 -6.85 10.64 29.53
C SER A 348 -8.36 10.44 29.31
N SER A 349 -9.09 11.47 28.84
CA SER A 349 -10.50 11.32 28.45
C SER A 349 -10.69 10.33 27.30
N LYS A 350 -9.80 10.36 26.29
CA LYS A 350 -9.87 9.44 25.15
C LYS A 350 -9.65 7.99 25.60
N ARG A 351 -8.60 7.73 26.39
CA ARG A 351 -8.32 6.39 26.93
C ARG A 351 -9.44 5.88 27.85
N PHE A 352 -10.08 6.78 28.61
CA PHE A 352 -11.22 6.46 29.45
C PHE A 352 -12.44 6.01 28.62
N GLU A 353 -12.81 6.75 27.57
CA GLU A 353 -13.94 6.37 26.72
C GLU A 353 -13.66 5.12 25.86
N GLU A 354 -12.39 4.87 25.48
CA GLU A 354 -11.96 3.62 24.85
C GLU A 354 -12.14 2.41 25.79
N ALA A 355 -11.65 2.50 27.04
CA ALA A 355 -11.84 1.44 28.04
C ALA A 355 -13.32 1.18 28.33
N ARG A 356 -14.14 2.24 28.36
CA ARG A 356 -15.59 2.16 28.55
C ARG A 356 -16.30 1.49 27.37
N ALA A 357 -15.90 1.78 26.13
CA ALA A 357 -16.46 1.16 24.93
C ALA A 357 -16.18 -0.35 24.91
N VAL A 358 -14.96 -0.74 25.27
CA VAL A 358 -14.56 -2.15 25.43
C VAL A 358 -15.46 -2.83 26.47
N LEU A 359 -15.58 -2.28 27.68
CA LEU A 359 -16.39 -2.90 28.74
C LEU A 359 -17.90 -2.95 28.44
N LYS A 360 -18.45 -1.95 27.73
CA LYS A 360 -19.87 -1.98 27.28
C LYS A 360 -20.14 -3.12 26.31
N SER A 361 -19.20 -3.41 25.41
CA SER A 361 -19.33 -4.53 24.48
C SER A 361 -19.42 -5.88 25.21
N TYR A 362 -18.78 -6.00 26.38
CA TYR A 362 -18.81 -7.21 27.21
C TYR A 362 -20.00 -7.26 28.18
N ALA A 363 -20.47 -6.13 28.74
CA ALA A 363 -21.65 -6.13 29.61
C ALA A 363 -22.95 -6.46 28.88
N ALA A 364 -23.02 -6.22 27.57
CA ALA A 364 -24.13 -6.69 26.74
C ALA A 364 -24.31 -8.22 26.79
N ASN A 365 -23.28 -8.96 27.20
CA ASN A 365 -23.29 -10.41 27.37
C ASN A 365 -23.38 -10.88 28.84
N GLY A 366 -23.55 -9.96 29.79
CA GLY A 366 -23.79 -10.27 31.21
C GLY A 366 -22.53 -10.33 32.11
N ASP A 367 -21.33 -10.33 31.53
CA ASP A 367 -20.09 -10.65 32.26
C ASP A 367 -19.38 -9.45 32.91
N ALA A 368 -19.72 -8.21 32.55
CA ALA A 368 -18.91 -7.02 32.89
C ALA A 368 -19.62 -5.92 33.73
N VAL A 369 -20.81 -6.21 34.28
CA VAL A 369 -21.66 -5.19 34.94
C VAL A 369 -20.97 -4.52 36.15
N ALA A 370 -20.24 -5.28 36.97
CA ALA A 370 -19.55 -4.76 38.16
C ALA A 370 -18.35 -3.84 37.78
N ALA A 371 -17.57 -4.20 36.76
CA ALA A 371 -16.43 -3.41 36.30
C ALA A 371 -16.87 -2.08 35.67
N LEU A 372 -17.98 -2.07 34.93
CA LEU A 372 -18.59 -0.84 34.42
C LEU A 372 -19.06 0.10 35.52
N GLN A 373 -19.64 -0.45 36.60
CA GLN A 373 -20.08 0.34 37.73
C GLN A 373 -18.88 1.01 38.43
N THR A 374 -17.79 0.28 38.66
CA THR A 374 -16.53 0.82 39.21
C THR A 374 -15.95 1.94 38.36
N LEU A 375 -15.99 1.79 37.03
CA LEU A 375 -15.47 2.79 36.10
C LEU A 375 -16.31 4.08 36.09
N GLU A 376 -17.64 3.96 36.13
CA GLU A 376 -18.55 5.11 36.26
C GLU A 376 -18.39 5.84 37.60
N ASP A 377 -18.01 5.13 38.66
CA ASP A 377 -17.73 5.74 39.97
C ASP A 377 -16.35 6.38 40.05
N LEU A 378 -15.35 5.90 39.27
CA LEU A 378 -14.06 6.56 39.10
C LEU A 378 -14.17 7.86 38.30
N LYS A 379 -15.06 7.94 37.29
CA LYS A 379 -15.29 9.18 36.51
C LYS A 379 -15.82 10.35 37.34
N LYS A 380 -16.54 10.04 38.42
CA LYS A 380 -17.19 11.05 39.29
C LYS A 380 -16.22 11.63 40.32
N LYS A 381 -15.05 11.01 40.51
CA LYS A 381 -13.97 11.48 41.38
C LYS A 381 -12.99 12.30 40.58
#